data_AF-A0A0G0TDV2-F1
#
_entry.id   AF-A0A0G0TDV2-F1
#
_cell.length_a   1.000
_cell.length_b   1.000
_cell.length_c   1.000
_cell.angle_alpha   90.00
_cell.angle_beta   90.00
_cell.angle_gamma   90.00
#
_symmetry.space_group_name_H-M   'P 1'
#
loop_
_entity.id
_entity.type
_entity.pdbx_description
1 polymer ?
#
loop_
_entity_poly.entity_id
_entity_poly.type
_entity_poly.pdbx_seq_one_letter_code
_entity_poly.pdbx_strand_id
1 'polypeptide(L)'
;MAIGAITYCSADTAVDIIPPGAWWQVGDGDVSAGGDLTSDVPNGNYFDLSGSGGYPGIPIYSGVTNLTASNVSPPGFGWLAQSGGTDGKIYDYQFFANQIPADTVITTVPNGNVDGSFFESGGTLSYGYYWYKYTGNGTNLSVDTPIDLTGTDRKIILLVEGAGLTIKGDIVLTDGREFFGAFVNGAIDVDPLVTSLEGIYLADSTFGTGIGIDQLHVRGSIASYGGVALQRDLNNDTNPSEFFEYAPDQILMFPTKLGARKISWKEVAP
;
A
#
# COMPACT_ATOMS: atom_id res chain seq x y z
N MET A 1 -69.06 -34.69 21.46
CA MET A 1 -67.75 -35.17 21.00
C MET A 1 -67.03 -33.98 20.39
N ALA A 2 -66.17 -33.31 21.16
CA ALA A 2 -65.40 -32.18 20.69
C ALA A 2 -63.95 -32.65 20.50
N ILE A 3 -63.45 -32.54 19.26
CA ILE A 3 -62.08 -32.88 18.89
C ILE A 3 -61.21 -31.66 19.24
N GLY A 4 -60.21 -31.84 20.11
CA GLY A 4 -59.31 -30.79 20.54
C GLY A 4 -58.34 -30.37 19.43
N ALA A 5 -58.16 -29.06 19.25
CA ALA A 5 -57.18 -28.48 18.34
C ALA A 5 -55.76 -28.70 18.87
N ILE A 6 -54.83 -28.99 17.97
CA ILE A 6 -53.40 -29.17 18.27
C ILE A 6 -52.76 -27.78 18.25
N THR A 7 -52.15 -27.38 19.37
CA THR A 7 -51.36 -26.14 19.46
C THR A 7 -49.94 -26.43 18.99
N TYR A 8 -49.48 -25.74 17.95
CA TYR A 8 -48.07 -25.75 17.55
C TYR A 8 -47.35 -24.62 18.30
N CYS A 9 -46.23 -24.93 18.96
CA CYS A 9 -45.30 -23.90 19.40
C CYS A 9 -44.40 -23.52 18.22
N SER A 10 -44.45 -22.26 17.78
CA SER A 10 -43.38 -21.67 16.97
C SER A 10 -42.41 -20.95 17.89
N ALA A 11 -41.12 -21.21 17.69
CA ALA A 11 -40.05 -20.45 18.30
C ALA A 11 -39.37 -19.68 17.17
N ASP A 12 -39.54 -18.36 17.16
CA ASP A 12 -38.84 -17.48 16.24
C ASP A 12 -37.58 -16.98 16.94
N THR A 13 -36.42 -17.51 16.56
CA THR A 13 -35.13 -16.91 16.91
C THR A 13 -34.79 -15.89 15.85
N ALA A 14 -34.66 -14.62 16.25
CA ALA A 14 -34.07 -13.61 15.37
C ALA A 14 -32.65 -14.05 14.99
N VAL A 15 -32.39 -14.14 13.68
CA VAL A 15 -31.04 -14.27 13.14
C VAL A 15 -30.62 -12.86 12.76
N ASP A 16 -29.75 -12.26 13.56
CA ASP A 16 -29.11 -11.00 13.17
C ASP A 16 -28.08 -11.32 12.08
N ILE A 17 -28.41 -10.96 10.85
CA ILE A 17 -27.45 -10.93 9.75
C ILE A 17 -26.70 -9.61 9.89
N ILE A 18 -25.55 -9.64 10.55
CA ILE A 18 -24.62 -8.52 10.52
C ILE A 18 -24.06 -8.49 9.10
N PRO A 19 -24.26 -7.39 8.34
CA PRO A 19 -23.66 -7.28 7.03
C PRO A 19 -22.14 -7.43 7.14
N PRO A 20 -21.48 -8.05 6.14
CA PRO A 20 -20.03 -8.14 6.11
C PRO A 20 -19.43 -6.75 6.33
N GLY A 21 -18.44 -6.67 7.20
CA GLY A 21 -17.76 -5.41 7.51
C GLY A 21 -16.56 -5.22 6.61
N ALA A 22 -16.28 -3.98 6.20
CA ALA A 22 -15.03 -3.65 5.52
C ALA A 22 -13.82 -4.09 6.37
N TRP A 23 -13.00 -4.97 5.82
CA TRP A 23 -11.77 -5.45 6.45
C TRP A 23 -10.64 -5.52 5.44
N TRP A 24 -9.42 -5.40 5.94
CA TRP A 24 -8.21 -5.48 5.13
C TRP A 24 -7.21 -6.44 5.76
N GLN A 25 -6.31 -6.96 4.94
CA GLN A 25 -5.41 -8.03 5.31
C GLN A 25 -4.02 -7.80 4.72
N VAL A 26 -3.01 -8.33 5.39
CA VAL A 26 -1.62 -8.34 4.95
C VAL A 26 -1.15 -9.78 4.77
N GLY A 27 -0.28 -10.01 3.79
CA GLY A 27 0.43 -11.27 3.59
C GLY A 27 1.94 -11.04 3.64
N ASP A 28 2.61 -11.74 4.55
CA ASP A 28 4.08 -11.78 4.68
C ASP A 28 4.74 -10.41 4.94
N GLY A 29 4.04 -9.47 5.59
CA GLY A 29 4.47 -8.09 5.70
C GLY A 29 4.29 -7.49 7.09
N ASP A 30 5.27 -6.73 7.54
CA ASP A 30 5.17 -5.96 8.79
C ASP A 30 4.26 -4.73 8.60
N VAL A 31 3.43 -4.44 9.60
CA VAL A 31 2.58 -3.25 9.64
C VAL A 31 3.02 -2.37 10.79
N SER A 32 3.25 -1.09 10.53
CA SER A 32 3.54 -0.11 11.59
C SER A 32 2.59 1.08 11.47
N ALA A 33 1.81 1.30 12.51
CA ALA A 33 0.93 2.45 12.65
C ALA A 33 1.41 3.34 13.80
N GLY A 34 1.77 4.59 13.50
CA GLY A 34 2.07 5.61 14.50
C GLY A 34 0.86 6.04 15.35
N GLY A 35 -0.33 5.48 15.09
CA GLY A 35 -1.59 5.73 15.79
C GLY A 35 -2.44 4.46 15.86
N ASP A 36 -3.72 4.58 15.49
CA ASP A 36 -4.67 3.48 15.50
C ASP A 36 -4.37 2.46 14.40
N LEU A 37 -4.62 1.18 14.68
CA LEU A 37 -4.54 0.08 13.73
C LEU A 37 -5.77 -0.80 13.89
N THR A 38 -6.72 -0.70 12.96
CA THR A 38 -7.98 -1.44 13.03
C THR A 38 -8.27 -2.18 11.73
N SER A 39 -8.75 -3.42 11.82
CA SER A 39 -9.31 -4.20 10.73
C SER A 39 -10.35 -5.16 11.28
N ASP A 40 -11.59 -5.12 10.79
CA ASP A 40 -12.69 -5.96 11.28
C ASP A 40 -12.60 -7.39 10.71
N VAL A 41 -11.50 -8.09 11.02
CA VAL A 41 -11.18 -9.43 10.51
C VAL A 41 -12.34 -10.40 10.78
N PRO A 42 -12.96 -10.99 9.74
CA PRO A 42 -14.05 -11.94 9.90
C PRO A 42 -13.60 -13.22 10.61
N ASN A 43 -14.53 -13.88 11.28
CA ASN A 43 -14.24 -15.12 12.00
C ASN A 43 -13.70 -16.21 11.07
N GLY A 44 -12.60 -16.85 11.48
CA GLY A 44 -11.90 -17.86 10.68
C GLY A 44 -10.80 -17.31 9.77
N ASN A 45 -10.67 -15.98 9.67
CA ASN A 45 -9.57 -15.30 8.97
C ASN A 45 -8.56 -14.70 9.95
N TYR A 46 -7.43 -14.26 9.42
CA TYR A 46 -6.36 -13.57 10.16
C TYR A 46 -5.98 -12.28 9.46
N PHE A 47 -5.57 -11.27 10.22
CA PHE A 47 -5.12 -9.99 9.70
C PHE A 47 -3.80 -10.10 8.90
N ASP A 48 -2.84 -10.87 9.42
CA ASP A 48 -1.50 -11.04 8.85
C ASP A 48 -1.26 -12.52 8.56
N LEU A 49 -1.20 -12.86 7.28
CA LEU A 49 -0.99 -14.22 6.80
C LEU A 49 0.49 -14.55 6.74
N SER A 50 0.82 -15.79 7.10
CA SER A 50 2.17 -16.31 6.92
C SER A 50 2.52 -16.38 5.44
N GLY A 51 3.65 -15.81 5.06
CA GLY A 51 4.14 -15.94 3.70
C GLY A 51 4.85 -17.24 3.41
N SER A 52 5.57 -17.26 2.29
CA SER A 52 6.34 -18.42 1.83
C SER A 52 7.44 -18.83 2.82
N GLY A 53 7.90 -17.90 3.67
CA GLY A 53 8.84 -18.17 4.75
C GLY A 53 8.25 -18.93 5.95
N GLY A 54 6.92 -19.05 6.01
CA GLY A 54 6.19 -19.74 7.07
C GLY A 54 5.94 -18.90 8.33
N TYR A 55 6.19 -17.59 8.26
CA TYR A 55 5.99 -16.66 9.37
C TYR A 55 5.12 -15.49 8.90
N PRO A 56 4.18 -15.00 9.72
CA PRO A 56 3.51 -13.73 9.49
C PRO A 56 4.46 -12.56 9.84
N GLY A 57 4.08 -11.35 9.45
CA GLY A 57 4.72 -10.14 9.93
C GLY A 57 4.36 -9.81 11.37
N ILE A 58 4.82 -8.64 11.82
CA ILE A 58 4.53 -8.09 13.14
C ILE A 58 3.75 -6.78 12.98
N PRO A 59 2.44 -6.79 13.28
CA PRO A 59 1.66 -5.55 13.41
C PRO A 59 2.05 -4.79 14.68
N ILE A 60 2.42 -3.52 14.49
CA ILE A 60 2.85 -2.58 15.52
C ILE A 60 1.92 -1.37 15.49
N TYR A 61 1.41 -0.95 16.65
CA TYR A 61 0.53 0.21 16.76
C TYR A 61 0.86 1.02 18.02
N SER A 62 0.44 2.29 18.06
CA SER A 62 0.61 3.16 19.25
C SER A 62 -0.72 3.59 19.89
N GLY A 63 -1.80 3.62 19.10
CA GLY A 63 -3.14 4.05 19.49
C GLY A 63 -4.05 2.89 19.89
N VAL A 64 -5.23 2.83 19.30
CA VAL A 64 -6.25 1.81 19.52
C VAL A 64 -6.16 0.72 18.45
N THR A 65 -6.46 -0.52 18.85
CA THR A 65 -6.64 -1.65 17.93
C THR A 65 -7.81 -2.52 18.34
N ASN A 66 -8.47 -3.14 17.35
CA ASN A 66 -9.44 -4.22 17.52
C ASN A 66 -8.79 -5.61 17.28
N LEU A 67 -7.49 -5.65 16.94
CA LEU A 67 -6.74 -6.87 16.74
C LEU A 67 -6.33 -7.47 18.09
N THR A 68 -6.25 -8.80 18.11
CA THR A 68 -5.94 -9.62 19.28
C THR A 68 -5.11 -10.81 18.84
N ALA A 69 -4.49 -11.52 19.79
CA ALA A 69 -3.74 -12.74 19.48
C ALA A 69 -4.55 -13.83 18.75
N SER A 70 -5.89 -13.77 18.79
CA SER A 70 -6.77 -14.74 18.11
C SER A 70 -7.09 -14.42 16.65
N ASN A 71 -6.98 -13.16 16.21
CA ASN A 71 -7.30 -12.75 14.84
C ASN A 71 -6.14 -12.06 14.12
N VAL A 72 -5.04 -11.73 14.81
CA VAL A 72 -3.91 -11.02 14.19
C VAL A 72 -3.11 -11.92 13.25
N SER A 73 -2.86 -13.18 13.62
CA SER A 73 -2.05 -14.11 12.82
C SER A 73 -2.44 -15.57 13.08
N PRO A 74 -2.06 -16.51 12.20
CA PRO A 74 -2.36 -17.93 12.36
C PRO A 74 -1.96 -18.53 13.72
N PRO A 75 -2.57 -19.66 14.13
CA PRO A 75 -2.34 -20.24 15.44
C PRO A 75 -0.87 -20.57 15.69
N GLY A 76 -0.34 -20.10 16.81
CA GLY A 76 1.06 -20.30 17.21
C GLY A 76 1.94 -19.06 17.12
N PHE A 77 1.49 -17.99 16.43
CA PHE A 77 2.20 -16.71 16.37
C PHE A 77 1.58 -15.70 17.33
N GLY A 78 0.37 -15.20 17.01
CA GLY A 78 -0.32 -14.19 17.82
C GLY A 78 0.49 -12.91 18.01
N TRP A 79 1.40 -12.60 17.07
CA TRP A 79 2.30 -11.45 17.16
C TRP A 79 1.53 -10.15 16.97
N LEU A 80 1.56 -9.30 17.99
CA LEU A 80 0.95 -7.98 18.01
C LEU A 80 1.70 -7.14 19.05
N ALA A 81 2.23 -5.99 18.65
CA ALA A 81 3.01 -5.14 19.54
C ALA A 81 2.37 -3.76 19.67
N GLN A 82 2.21 -3.31 20.92
CA GLN A 82 1.87 -1.92 21.20
C GLN A 82 3.15 -1.16 21.55
N SER A 83 3.60 -0.28 20.66
CA SER A 83 4.83 0.49 20.83
C SER A 83 4.70 1.87 20.18
N GLY A 84 4.89 2.92 20.98
CA GLY A 84 5.04 4.28 20.49
C GLY A 84 6.49 4.55 20.16
N GLY A 85 6.90 4.29 18.92
CA GLY A 85 8.20 4.72 18.40
C GLY A 85 8.17 6.20 18.03
N THR A 86 9.14 6.98 18.47
CA THR A 86 9.47 8.26 17.82
C THR A 86 10.46 7.96 16.71
N ASP A 87 10.04 8.07 15.45
CA ASP A 87 10.96 8.04 14.32
C ASP A 87 11.91 9.24 14.40
N GLY A 88 13.13 8.99 14.87
CA GLY A 88 14.15 10.04 14.99
C GLY A 88 14.60 10.60 13.62
N LYS A 89 14.22 9.95 12.52
CA LYS A 89 14.51 10.37 11.16
C LYS A 89 13.28 10.20 10.28
N ILE A 90 12.85 11.29 9.67
CA ILE A 90 11.76 11.33 8.70
C ILE A 90 12.35 11.05 7.32
N TYR A 91 11.73 10.13 6.59
CA TYR A 91 12.06 9.67 5.25
C TYR A 91 10.93 10.11 4.29
N ASP A 92 10.62 11.40 4.30
CA ASP A 92 9.60 12.04 3.47
C ASP A 92 10.08 12.24 2.01
N TYR A 93 9.20 12.77 1.16
CA TYR A 93 9.57 13.14 -0.21
C TYR A 93 10.85 13.99 -0.23
N GLN A 94 10.96 14.97 0.67
CA GLN A 94 12.09 15.89 0.72
C GLN A 94 13.41 15.14 1.00
N PHE A 95 13.40 14.15 1.87
CA PHE A 95 14.55 13.28 2.11
C PHE A 95 15.00 12.56 0.84
N PHE A 96 14.07 11.95 0.09
CA PHE A 96 14.40 11.22 -1.14
C PHE A 96 14.82 12.17 -2.28
N ALA A 97 14.13 13.30 -2.46
CA ALA A 97 14.47 14.31 -3.45
C ALA A 97 15.90 14.86 -3.25
N ASN A 98 16.32 15.08 -2.00
CA ASN A 98 17.67 15.56 -1.66
C ASN A 98 18.78 14.53 -1.88
N GLN A 99 18.44 13.26 -2.11
CA GLN A 99 19.43 12.22 -2.40
C GLN A 99 19.71 12.04 -3.88
N ILE A 100 18.85 12.59 -4.75
CA ILE A 100 18.98 12.45 -6.20
C ILE A 100 20.28 13.14 -6.64
N PRO A 101 21.18 12.43 -7.34
CA PRO A 101 22.38 13.03 -7.92
C PRO A 101 22.02 14.19 -8.85
N ALA A 102 22.77 15.30 -8.79
CA ALA A 102 22.45 16.51 -9.55
C ALA A 102 22.55 16.32 -11.08
N ASP A 103 23.25 15.28 -11.54
CA ASP A 103 23.40 14.90 -12.95
C ASP A 103 22.37 13.85 -13.43
N THR A 104 21.40 13.50 -12.58
CA THR A 104 20.30 12.60 -12.97
C THR A 104 19.48 13.25 -14.08
N VAL A 105 19.23 12.50 -15.16
CA VAL A 105 18.33 12.94 -16.23
C VAL A 105 16.90 12.68 -15.80
N ILE A 106 16.16 13.73 -15.48
CA ILE A 106 14.77 13.67 -15.03
C ILE A 106 13.86 14.17 -16.14
N THR A 107 12.85 13.36 -16.46
CA THR A 107 11.82 13.69 -17.45
C THR A 107 10.70 14.45 -16.77
N THR A 108 10.41 15.67 -17.23
CA THR A 108 9.29 16.44 -16.70
C THR A 108 7.97 15.85 -17.17
N VAL A 109 7.05 15.63 -16.23
CA VAL A 109 5.65 15.29 -16.52
C VAL A 109 4.94 16.58 -16.95
N PRO A 110 4.44 16.68 -18.20
CA PRO A 110 4.11 17.98 -18.79
C PRO A 110 2.78 18.57 -18.31
N ASN A 111 1.81 17.73 -17.93
CA ASN A 111 0.44 18.12 -17.59
C ASN A 111 0.01 17.46 -16.27
N GLY A 112 -1.06 17.97 -15.65
CA GLY A 112 -1.70 17.32 -14.49
C GLY A 112 -2.44 16.02 -14.82
N ASN A 113 -2.43 15.59 -16.08
CA ASN A 113 -3.03 14.35 -16.55
C ASN A 113 -2.07 13.68 -17.53
N VAL A 114 -1.80 12.40 -17.33
CA VAL A 114 -1.00 11.57 -18.24
C VAL A 114 -1.60 10.17 -18.33
N ASP A 115 -1.42 9.54 -19.49
CA ASP A 115 -1.72 8.13 -19.66
C ASP A 115 -0.55 7.28 -19.14
N GLY A 116 -0.83 6.05 -18.72
CA GLY A 116 0.19 5.12 -18.26
C GLY A 116 1.28 4.82 -19.30
N SER A 117 0.92 4.85 -20.59
CA SER A 117 1.87 4.72 -21.72
C SER A 117 3.02 5.72 -21.72
N PHE A 118 2.85 6.87 -21.04
CA PHE A 118 3.91 7.85 -20.83
C PHE A 118 5.09 7.25 -20.05
N PHE A 119 4.80 6.37 -19.08
CA PHE A 119 5.80 5.68 -18.26
C PHE A 119 6.39 4.45 -18.96
N GLU A 120 5.57 3.74 -19.74
CA GLU A 120 5.94 2.53 -20.48
C GLU A 120 6.98 2.78 -21.58
N SER A 121 6.96 3.95 -22.20
CA SER A 121 7.81 4.25 -23.37
C SER A 121 8.61 5.56 -23.27
N GLY A 122 8.24 6.46 -22.37
CA GLY A 122 8.83 7.78 -22.27
C GLY A 122 10.19 7.83 -21.56
N GLY A 123 10.67 9.06 -21.36
CA GLY A 123 11.82 9.37 -20.54
C GLY A 123 13.18 8.86 -21.02
N THR A 124 14.21 9.08 -20.21
CA THR A 124 15.59 8.69 -20.51
C THR A 124 16.18 7.92 -19.34
N LEU A 125 16.86 6.82 -19.65
CA LEU A 125 17.50 5.99 -18.65
C LEU A 125 18.65 6.76 -17.98
N SER A 126 18.62 6.84 -16.65
CA SER A 126 19.68 7.44 -15.83
C SER A 126 19.87 6.60 -14.58
N TYR A 127 21.11 6.20 -14.30
CA TYR A 127 21.45 5.37 -13.13
C TYR A 127 20.64 4.04 -13.03
N GLY A 128 20.18 3.50 -14.16
CA GLY A 128 19.38 2.26 -14.19
C GLY A 128 17.87 2.46 -13.98
N TYR A 129 17.39 3.70 -13.92
CA TYR A 129 15.97 4.04 -13.75
C TYR A 129 15.52 5.11 -14.75
N TYR A 130 14.23 5.13 -15.03
CA TYR A 130 13.55 6.22 -15.73
C TYR A 130 12.93 7.14 -14.68
N TRP A 131 13.48 8.35 -14.58
CA TRP A 131 13.08 9.32 -13.57
C TRP A 131 12.07 10.29 -14.15
N TYR A 132 10.97 10.48 -13.44
CA TYR A 132 9.91 11.41 -13.79
C TYR A 132 9.67 12.37 -12.64
N LYS A 133 9.45 13.64 -12.96
CA LYS A 133 9.09 14.66 -11.97
C LYS A 133 7.91 15.51 -12.44
N TYR A 134 6.93 15.66 -11.56
CA TYR A 134 5.83 16.60 -11.68
C TYR A 134 5.93 17.64 -10.57
N THR A 135 5.84 18.93 -10.90
CA THR A 135 6.01 20.04 -9.93
C THR A 135 4.71 20.73 -9.54
N GLY A 136 3.55 20.15 -9.84
CA GLY A 136 2.28 20.56 -9.26
C GLY A 136 1.67 21.84 -9.80
N ASN A 137 2.35 22.98 -9.75
CA ASN A 137 1.83 24.32 -10.09
C ASN A 137 0.39 24.62 -9.57
N GLY A 138 -0.07 23.93 -8.52
CA GLY A 138 -1.41 24.05 -7.96
C GLY A 138 -2.44 22.98 -8.37
N THR A 139 -2.06 21.97 -9.16
CA THR A 139 -2.93 20.87 -9.58
C THR A 139 -2.33 19.51 -9.21
N ASN A 140 -3.18 18.52 -8.95
CA ASN A 140 -2.74 17.14 -8.74
C ASN A 140 -2.36 16.48 -10.08
N LEU A 141 -1.46 15.50 -10.02
CA LEU A 141 -1.18 14.61 -11.13
C LEU A 141 -2.18 13.47 -11.14
N SER A 142 -2.78 13.17 -12.30
CA SER A 142 -3.62 12.01 -12.53
C SER A 142 -2.99 11.10 -13.57
N VAL A 143 -2.88 9.82 -13.24
CA VAL A 143 -2.53 8.75 -14.18
C VAL A 143 -3.84 8.09 -14.62
N ASP A 144 -4.29 8.42 -15.82
CA ASP A 144 -5.68 8.18 -16.27
C ASP A 144 -5.89 6.77 -16.87
N THR A 145 -4.83 6.07 -17.23
CA THR A 145 -4.89 4.69 -17.75
C THR A 145 -3.92 3.77 -16.99
N PRO A 146 -4.11 2.44 -17.03
CA PRO A 146 -3.17 1.50 -16.43
C PRO A 146 -1.73 1.71 -16.93
N ILE A 147 -0.76 1.39 -16.07
CA ILE A 147 0.65 1.27 -16.39
C ILE A 147 0.99 -0.21 -16.45
N ASP A 148 1.26 -0.73 -17.65
CA ASP A 148 1.70 -2.11 -17.83
C ASP A 148 3.18 -2.14 -18.22
N LEU A 149 4.05 -2.49 -17.25
CA LEU A 149 5.49 -2.63 -17.50
C LEU A 149 5.90 -4.06 -17.82
N THR A 150 4.95 -4.98 -17.98
CA THR A 150 5.23 -6.41 -18.17
C THR A 150 6.16 -6.65 -19.37
N GLY A 151 7.37 -7.15 -19.09
CA GLY A 151 8.33 -7.51 -20.14
C GLY A 151 9.10 -6.33 -20.73
N THR A 152 9.06 -5.18 -20.08
CA THR A 152 9.74 -3.97 -20.55
C THR A 152 11.14 -3.80 -19.95
N ASP A 153 11.49 -4.52 -18.88
CA ASP A 153 12.71 -4.32 -18.09
C ASP A 153 12.86 -2.89 -17.50
N ARG A 154 11.76 -2.14 -17.42
CA ARG A 154 11.78 -0.73 -16.98
C ARG A 154 11.67 -0.61 -15.47
N LYS A 155 12.46 0.31 -14.93
CA LYS A 155 12.44 0.68 -13.52
C LYS A 155 12.14 2.15 -13.42
N ILE A 156 11.01 2.49 -12.81
CA ILE A 156 10.41 3.82 -12.86
C ILE A 156 10.44 4.44 -11.47
N ILE A 157 10.84 5.71 -11.42
CA ILE A 157 10.76 6.55 -10.23
C ILE A 157 9.96 7.79 -10.59
N LEU A 158 8.81 7.95 -9.94
CA LEU A 158 7.94 9.10 -10.07
C LEU A 158 8.07 9.98 -8.82
N LEU A 159 8.43 11.24 -9.05
CA LEU A 159 8.52 12.29 -8.03
C LEU A 159 7.38 13.29 -8.27
N VAL A 160 6.54 13.49 -7.26
CA VAL A 160 5.43 14.47 -7.31
C VAL A 160 5.69 15.51 -6.24
N GLU A 161 6.05 16.72 -6.66
CA GLU A 161 6.45 17.83 -5.80
C GLU A 161 5.30 18.83 -5.63
N GLY A 162 4.92 19.12 -4.39
CA GLY A 162 3.92 20.13 -4.05
C GLY A 162 2.50 19.83 -4.59
N ALA A 163 2.18 18.56 -4.86
CA ALA A 163 0.89 18.12 -5.40
C ALA A 163 0.58 16.67 -4.99
N GLY A 164 -0.69 16.28 -5.12
CA GLY A 164 -1.13 14.89 -4.96
C GLY A 164 -0.99 14.07 -6.25
N LEU A 165 -1.06 12.75 -6.11
CA LEU A 165 -1.07 11.76 -7.17
C LEU A 165 -2.40 10.98 -7.14
N THR A 166 -3.13 10.97 -8.24
CA THR A 166 -4.31 10.12 -8.44
C THR A 166 -3.96 8.99 -9.40
N ILE A 167 -4.19 7.74 -9.00
CA ILE A 167 -3.96 6.54 -9.82
C ILE A 167 -5.31 5.97 -10.22
N LYS A 168 -5.66 6.00 -11.52
CA LYS A 168 -6.96 5.54 -12.02
C LYS A 168 -6.94 4.22 -12.76
N GLY A 169 -5.76 3.64 -12.95
CA GLY A 169 -5.59 2.36 -13.60
C GLY A 169 -4.60 1.50 -12.85
N ASP A 170 -4.67 0.19 -13.11
CA ASP A 170 -3.79 -0.78 -12.48
C ASP A 170 -2.31 -0.49 -12.81
N ILE A 171 -1.43 -0.87 -11.89
CA ILE A 171 0.02 -0.86 -12.11
C ILE A 171 0.50 -2.29 -12.01
N VAL A 172 0.95 -2.84 -13.15
CA VAL A 172 1.30 -4.25 -13.30
C VAL A 172 2.76 -4.38 -13.73
N LEU A 173 3.53 -5.18 -12.98
CA LEU A 173 4.95 -5.44 -13.22
C LEU A 173 5.18 -6.95 -13.39
N THR A 174 6.37 -7.34 -13.86
CA THR A 174 6.83 -8.72 -13.68
C THR A 174 7.80 -8.79 -12.50
N ASP A 175 7.50 -9.68 -11.57
CA ASP A 175 8.30 -9.97 -10.38
C ASP A 175 9.79 -10.07 -10.68
N GLY A 176 10.58 -9.30 -9.93
CA GLY A 176 12.05 -9.33 -10.00
C GLY A 176 12.68 -8.72 -11.25
N ARG A 177 11.89 -8.09 -12.13
CA ARG A 177 12.38 -7.51 -13.38
C ARG A 177 12.11 -6.01 -13.47
N GLU A 178 10.86 -5.60 -13.31
CA GLU A 178 10.45 -4.20 -13.35
C GLU A 178 10.22 -3.62 -11.96
N PHE A 179 10.35 -2.29 -11.85
CA PHE A 179 10.21 -1.57 -10.59
C PHE A 179 9.35 -0.33 -10.79
N PHE A 180 8.48 -0.04 -9.84
CA PHE A 180 7.76 1.22 -9.78
C PHE A 180 7.85 1.82 -8.38
N GLY A 181 8.32 3.05 -8.30
CA GLY A 181 8.38 3.82 -7.06
C GLY A 181 7.74 5.20 -7.24
N ALA A 182 6.76 5.55 -6.41
CA ALA A 182 6.13 6.87 -6.38
C ALA A 182 6.40 7.56 -5.03
N PHE A 183 7.03 8.73 -5.08
CA PHE A 183 7.32 9.56 -3.91
C PHE A 183 6.62 10.90 -4.07
N VAL A 184 5.68 11.18 -3.16
CA VAL A 184 4.68 12.24 -3.34
C VAL A 184 4.69 13.19 -2.14
N ASN A 185 5.02 14.45 -2.39
CA ASN A 185 4.86 15.55 -1.44
C ASN A 185 3.40 16.04 -1.43
N GLY A 186 2.51 15.13 -1.01
CA GLY A 186 1.06 15.28 -1.09
C GLY A 186 0.37 13.97 -0.75
N ALA A 187 -0.90 13.86 -1.12
CA ALA A 187 -1.68 12.63 -0.96
C ALA A 187 -1.53 11.73 -2.19
N ILE A 188 -1.69 10.42 -1.98
CA ILE A 188 -1.90 9.44 -3.04
C ILE A 188 -3.35 8.97 -2.93
N ASP A 189 -4.12 9.17 -3.98
CA ASP A 189 -5.52 8.73 -4.10
C ASP A 189 -5.61 7.64 -5.17
N VAL A 190 -6.00 6.44 -4.77
CA VAL A 190 -6.25 5.32 -5.68
C VAL A 190 -7.73 5.30 -6.03
N ASP A 191 -8.04 5.28 -7.32
CA ASP A 191 -9.42 5.21 -7.79
C ASP A 191 -10.06 3.87 -7.36
N PRO A 192 -11.33 3.86 -6.92
CA PRO A 192 -12.04 2.64 -6.55
C PRO A 192 -12.06 1.53 -7.61
N LEU A 193 -11.90 1.88 -8.89
CA LEU A 193 -11.87 0.92 -10.01
C LEU A 193 -10.52 0.22 -10.18
N VAL A 194 -9.45 0.70 -9.53
CA VAL A 194 -8.15 0.03 -9.54
C VAL A 194 -8.28 -1.25 -8.73
N THR A 195 -7.83 -2.37 -9.28
CA THR A 195 -7.89 -3.68 -8.62
C THR A 195 -6.51 -4.22 -8.29
N SER A 196 -5.48 -3.75 -9.00
CA SER A 196 -4.09 -4.19 -8.82
C SER A 196 -3.12 -3.02 -8.79
N LEU A 197 -2.32 -2.93 -7.73
CA LEU A 197 -1.19 -2.01 -7.64
C LEU A 197 0.07 -2.77 -7.28
N GLU A 198 1.15 -2.47 -7.98
CA GLU A 198 2.46 -3.00 -7.63
C GLU A 198 3.50 -1.89 -7.50
N GLY A 199 4.37 -1.99 -6.49
CA GLY A 199 5.50 -1.08 -6.31
C GLY A 199 5.64 -0.48 -4.91
N ILE A 200 6.39 0.61 -4.82
CA ILE A 200 6.67 1.31 -3.56
C ILE A 200 6.06 2.71 -3.61
N TYR A 201 5.22 3.04 -2.63
CA TYR A 201 4.46 4.28 -2.57
C TYR A 201 4.77 5.03 -1.29
N LEU A 202 5.15 6.29 -1.41
CA LEU A 202 5.34 7.21 -0.29
C LEU A 202 4.46 8.44 -0.48
N ALA A 203 3.62 8.71 0.52
CA ALA A 203 2.83 9.94 0.62
C ALA A 203 3.20 10.73 1.88
N ASP A 204 3.59 12.00 1.72
CA ASP A 204 3.79 12.89 2.88
C ASP A 204 2.47 13.23 3.57
N SER A 205 1.36 13.20 2.84
CA SER A 205 0.00 13.30 3.38
C SER A 205 -0.62 11.91 3.45
N THR A 206 -1.86 11.72 3.00
CA THR A 206 -2.60 10.45 3.11
C THR A 206 -2.36 9.52 1.93
N PHE A 207 -2.49 8.21 2.15
CA PHE A 207 -2.72 7.22 1.10
C PHE A 207 -4.16 6.73 1.20
N GLY A 208 -5.00 6.99 0.19
CA GLY A 208 -6.43 6.65 0.19
C GLY A 208 -6.79 5.68 -0.93
N THR A 209 -7.66 4.70 -0.66
CA THR A 209 -8.11 3.70 -1.65
C THR A 209 -9.47 3.98 -2.29
N GLY A 210 -10.16 5.03 -1.78
CA GLY A 210 -11.49 5.44 -2.21
C GLY A 210 -12.61 4.46 -1.81
N ILE A 211 -13.85 4.92 -1.90
CA ILE A 211 -15.02 4.08 -1.61
C ILE A 211 -15.32 3.22 -2.85
N GLY A 212 -15.17 1.91 -2.70
CA GLY A 212 -15.35 0.93 -3.78
C GLY A 212 -15.92 -0.39 -3.27
N ILE A 213 -16.41 -1.21 -4.21
CA ILE A 213 -16.94 -2.57 -3.95
C ILE A 213 -16.05 -3.67 -4.52
N ASP A 214 -14.97 -3.29 -5.21
CA ASP A 214 -14.02 -4.19 -5.83
C ASP A 214 -12.77 -4.30 -4.96
N GLN A 215 -12.23 -5.51 -4.83
CA GLN A 215 -11.00 -5.75 -4.06
C GLN A 215 -9.82 -4.98 -4.64
N LEU A 216 -9.02 -4.35 -3.77
CA LEU A 216 -7.69 -3.87 -4.13
C LEU A 216 -6.64 -4.89 -3.68
N HIS A 217 -5.80 -5.37 -4.59
CA HIS A 217 -4.57 -6.08 -4.25
C HIS A 217 -3.38 -5.16 -4.48
N VAL A 218 -2.62 -4.89 -3.42
CA VAL A 218 -1.38 -4.14 -3.47
C VAL A 218 -0.21 -5.08 -3.20
N ARG A 219 0.67 -5.27 -4.18
CA ARG A 219 1.93 -6.00 -4.02
C ARG A 219 3.08 -5.00 -3.89
N GLY A 220 3.67 -4.88 -2.70
CA GLY A 220 4.76 -3.94 -2.48
C GLY A 220 4.79 -3.30 -1.10
N SER A 221 5.02 -1.99 -1.05
CA SER A 221 5.14 -1.26 0.21
C SER A 221 4.51 0.12 0.12
N ILE A 222 3.75 0.47 1.14
CA ILE A 222 3.16 1.80 1.28
C ILE A 222 3.67 2.42 2.58
N ALA A 223 4.10 3.67 2.48
CA ALA A 223 4.41 4.52 3.62
C ALA A 223 3.63 5.83 3.48
N SER A 224 2.96 6.25 4.55
CA SER A 224 2.23 7.50 4.55
C SER A 224 2.35 8.19 5.90
N TYR A 225 2.77 9.46 5.89
CA TYR A 225 2.94 10.26 7.11
C TYR A 225 1.64 10.89 7.61
N GLY A 226 0.68 11.14 6.72
CA GLY A 226 -0.67 11.61 7.05
C GLY A 226 -1.65 10.48 7.40
N GLY A 227 -1.26 9.22 7.20
CA GLY A 227 -2.05 8.04 7.50
C GLY A 227 -2.65 7.37 6.26
N VAL A 228 -3.04 6.10 6.44
CA VAL A 228 -3.63 5.27 5.39
C VAL A 228 -5.14 5.21 5.60
N ALA A 229 -5.92 5.56 4.58
CA ALA A 229 -7.38 5.55 4.59
C ALA A 229 -7.89 4.45 3.63
N LEU A 230 -8.29 3.32 4.22
CA LEU A 230 -8.88 2.19 3.53
C LEU A 230 -10.40 2.30 3.62
N GLN A 231 -11.08 2.34 2.48
CA GLN A 231 -12.50 2.72 2.42
C GLN A 231 -13.34 1.79 1.54
N ARG A 232 -12.75 0.70 1.03
CA ARG A 232 -13.48 -0.26 0.23
C ARG A 232 -14.29 -1.19 1.13
N ASP A 233 -15.45 -1.57 0.64
CA ASP A 233 -16.39 -2.43 1.37
C ASP A 233 -17.00 -3.42 0.38
N LEU A 234 -16.50 -4.65 0.45
CA LEU A 234 -16.99 -5.74 -0.39
C LEU A 234 -18.32 -6.25 0.16
N ASN A 235 -19.21 -6.68 -0.75
CA ASN A 235 -20.46 -7.34 -0.37
C ASN A 235 -20.25 -8.76 0.20
N ASN A 236 -19.03 -9.13 0.64
CA ASN A 236 -18.69 -10.43 1.21
C ASN A 236 -17.53 -10.33 2.22
N ASP A 237 -17.50 -11.27 3.19
CA ASP A 237 -16.43 -11.42 4.19
C ASP A 237 -15.38 -12.48 3.80
N THR A 238 -15.49 -13.06 2.60
CA THR A 238 -14.58 -14.17 2.20
C THR A 238 -13.22 -13.62 1.80
N ASN A 239 -13.21 -12.48 1.12
CA ASN A 239 -12.01 -11.80 0.69
C ASN A 239 -11.89 -10.45 1.42
N PRO A 240 -10.67 -10.02 1.77
CA PRO A 240 -10.47 -8.68 2.29
C PRO A 240 -10.79 -7.64 1.21
N SER A 241 -11.27 -6.48 1.61
CA SER A 241 -11.55 -5.36 0.70
C SER A 241 -10.25 -4.77 0.14
N GLU A 242 -9.20 -4.76 0.97
CA GLU A 242 -7.85 -4.43 0.57
C GLU A 242 -6.87 -5.50 1.08
N PHE A 243 -6.06 -6.02 0.17
CA PHE A 243 -5.02 -7.00 0.46
C PHE A 243 -3.64 -6.43 0.14
N PHE A 244 -2.74 -6.43 1.12
CA PHE A 244 -1.36 -5.97 0.96
C PHE A 244 -0.41 -7.16 1.04
N GLU A 245 0.32 -7.41 -0.03
CA GLU A 245 1.29 -8.48 -0.12
C GLU A 245 2.70 -7.90 -0.14
N TYR A 246 3.57 -8.43 0.72
CA TYR A 246 4.97 -8.03 0.73
C TYR A 246 5.71 -8.48 -0.53
N ALA A 247 6.34 -7.53 -1.22
CA ALA A 247 7.10 -7.79 -2.45
C ALA A 247 8.61 -7.61 -2.20
N PRO A 248 9.36 -8.66 -1.79
CA PRO A 248 10.78 -8.54 -1.50
C PRO A 248 11.61 -8.13 -2.74
N ASP A 249 11.18 -8.51 -3.94
CA ASP A 249 11.80 -8.14 -5.20
C ASP A 249 11.78 -6.63 -5.44
N GLN A 250 10.68 -5.94 -5.14
CA GLN A 250 10.59 -4.48 -5.27
C GLN A 250 11.59 -3.77 -4.34
N ILE A 251 11.81 -4.30 -3.14
CA ILE A 251 12.81 -3.77 -2.20
C ILE A 251 14.24 -4.03 -2.68
N LEU A 252 14.51 -5.22 -3.22
CA LEU A 252 15.82 -5.55 -3.79
C LEU A 252 16.16 -4.71 -5.03
N MET A 253 15.13 -4.25 -5.75
CA MET A 253 15.26 -3.35 -6.89
C MET A 253 15.25 -1.87 -6.50
N PHE A 254 15.16 -1.54 -5.21
CA PHE A 254 15.12 -0.15 -4.76
C PHE A 254 16.42 0.59 -5.12
N PRO A 255 16.34 1.87 -5.57
CA PRO A 255 17.52 2.62 -5.96
C PRO A 255 18.50 2.84 -4.81
N THR A 256 19.73 2.32 -4.95
CA THR A 256 20.80 2.53 -3.95
C THR A 256 21.12 4.00 -3.70
N LYS A 257 20.89 4.86 -4.70
CA LYS A 257 21.06 6.31 -4.61
C LYS A 257 20.06 6.98 -3.66
N LEU A 258 18.91 6.36 -3.42
CA LEU A 258 17.88 6.83 -2.49
C LEU A 258 18.03 6.22 -1.08
N GLY A 259 19.03 5.34 -0.87
CA GLY A 259 19.28 4.69 0.40
C GLY A 259 19.98 5.60 1.42
N ALA A 260 19.55 5.54 2.68
CA ALA A 260 20.06 6.39 3.76
C ALA A 260 21.57 6.23 4.09
N ARG A 261 22.23 5.16 3.64
CA ARG A 261 23.65 4.90 3.90
C ARG A 261 24.54 5.45 2.77
N LYS A 262 25.04 6.67 2.95
CA LYS A 262 26.26 7.13 2.28
C LYS A 262 27.47 6.66 3.10
N ILE A 263 28.00 5.47 2.83
CA ILE A 263 29.27 5.04 3.43
C ILE A 263 30.39 5.85 2.77
N SER A 264 30.82 6.94 3.41
CA SER A 264 32.08 7.60 3.05
C SER A 264 33.20 6.97 3.88
N TRP A 265 33.96 6.05 3.28
CA TRP A 265 35.23 5.63 3.86
C TRP A 265 36.23 6.78 3.72
N LYS A 266 36.80 7.21 4.85
CA LYS A 266 37.94 8.13 4.87
C LYS A 266 39.12 7.37 5.44
N GLU A 267 40.18 7.25 4.65
CA GLU A 267 41.47 6.78 5.16
C GLU A 267 41.94 7.78 6.23
N VAL A 268 42.17 7.29 7.44
CA VAL A 268 42.91 8.05 8.45
C VAL A 268 44.38 7.70 8.21
N ALA A 269 45.18 8.67 7.79
CA ALA A 269 46.62 8.46 7.65
C ALA A 269 47.21 8.07 9.02
N PRO A 270 48.18 7.13 9.05
CA PRO A 270 48.73 6.57 10.29
C PRO A 270 49.43 7.60 11.18
#